data_AF-A0A5J4TEA5-F1
#
_entry.id   AF-A0A5J4TEA5-F1
#
_cell.length_a   1.000
_cell.length_b   1.000
_cell.length_c   1.000
_cell.angle_alpha   90.00
_cell.angle_beta   90.00
_cell.angle_gamma   90.00
#
_symmetry.space_group_name_H-M   'P 1'
#
loop_
_entity.id
_entity.type
_entity.pdbx_description
1 polymer ?
#
loop_
_entity_poly.entity_id
_entity_poly.type
_entity_poly.pdbx_seq_one_letter_code
_entity_poly.pdbx_strand_id
1 'polypeptide(L)'
;MFKKPLIVTQKVDIYALGITFYKLITHKYPVNEQSFEEQGKKINQMKSIDRPAEITDNLLWNLLSQMLEFDPNKRIIAFDALIHSYFTNPEAYADISEEQFKLASKAVQAELAGNHFIQ
;
A
#
# COMPACT_ATOMS: atom_id res chain seq x y z
N MET A 1 6.69 -9.08 -13.83
CA MET A 1 5.41 -8.99 -13.11
C MET A 1 4.29 -9.82 -13.75
N PHE A 2 4.20 -9.91 -15.09
CA PHE A 2 3.13 -10.65 -15.79
C PHE A 2 3.62 -11.96 -16.42
N LYS A 3 4.01 -12.94 -15.60
CA LYS A 3 4.40 -14.28 -16.08
C LYS A 3 3.14 -15.10 -16.38
N LYS A 4 3.19 -15.95 -17.41
CA LYS A 4 2.16 -16.96 -17.73
C LYS A 4 2.77 -18.36 -17.51
N PRO A 5 2.12 -19.28 -16.76
CA PRO A 5 0.84 -19.12 -16.07
C PRO A 5 0.91 -18.09 -14.93
N LEU A 6 -0.22 -17.45 -14.63
CA LEU A 6 -0.29 -16.38 -13.64
C LEU A 6 -0.15 -16.97 -12.24
N ILE A 7 0.78 -16.44 -11.45
CA ILE A 7 0.98 -16.85 -10.06
C ILE A 7 0.12 -15.93 -9.18
N VAL A 8 -1.05 -16.41 -8.78
CA VAL A 8 -1.96 -15.71 -7.85
C VAL A 8 -1.60 -16.11 -6.43
N THR A 9 -1.08 -15.18 -5.63
CA THR A 9 -0.85 -15.35 -4.19
C THR A 9 -1.27 -14.07 -3.47
N GLN A 10 -1.38 -14.09 -2.14
CA GLN A 10 -1.65 -12.88 -1.33
C GLN A 10 -0.67 -11.72 -1.61
N LYS A 11 0.51 -12.00 -2.17
CA LYS A 11 1.47 -10.96 -2.58
C LYS A 11 0.90 -10.07 -3.70
N VAL A 12 -0.02 -10.55 -4.53
CA VAL A 12 -0.65 -9.71 -5.56
C VAL A 12 -1.50 -8.61 -4.93
N ASP A 13 -2.18 -8.92 -3.82
CA ASP A 13 -2.96 -7.95 -3.06
C ASP A 13 -2.05 -6.90 -2.42
N ILE A 14 -0.89 -7.30 -1.86
CA ILE A 14 0.10 -6.36 -1.33
C ILE A 14 0.56 -5.35 -2.38
N TYR A 15 0.77 -5.80 -3.62
CA TYR A 15 1.12 -4.88 -4.70
C TYR A 15 -0.03 -3.92 -5.02
N ALA A 16 -1.26 -4.41 -5.10
CA ALA A 16 -2.44 -3.58 -5.33
C ALA A 16 -2.66 -2.55 -4.20
N LEU A 17 -2.45 -2.94 -2.94
CA LEU A 17 -2.44 -2.01 -1.80
C LEU A 17 -1.33 -0.97 -1.94
N GLY A 18 -0.12 -1.36 -2.34
CA GLY A 18 0.99 -0.43 -2.58
C GLY A 18 0.64 0.62 -3.65
N ILE A 19 0.02 0.20 -4.75
CA ILE A 19 -0.47 1.11 -5.80
C ILE A 19 -1.58 2.03 -5.26
N THR A 20 -2.48 1.50 -4.43
CA THR A 20 -3.57 2.27 -3.82
C THR A 20 -3.01 3.36 -2.90
N PHE A 21 -2.09 3.02 -2.01
CA PHE A 21 -1.43 4.00 -1.13
C PHE A 21 -0.66 5.04 -1.94
N TYR A 22 0.14 4.61 -2.93
CA TYR A 22 0.84 5.52 -3.84
C TYR A 22 -0.14 6.52 -4.47
N LYS A 23 -1.30 6.05 -4.95
CA LYS A 23 -2.32 6.90 -5.58
C LYS A 23 -2.96 7.87 -4.60
N LEU A 24 -3.22 7.45 -3.36
CA LEU A 24 -3.78 8.32 -2.33
C LEU A 24 -2.81 9.47 -1.98
N ILE A 25 -1.51 9.18 -1.92
CA ILE A 25 -0.47 10.14 -1.51
C ILE A 25 -0.09 11.09 -2.65
N THR A 26 0.08 10.55 -3.86
CA THR A 26 0.61 11.33 -5.01
C THR A 26 -0.48 11.85 -5.93
N HIS A 27 -1.73 11.40 -5.74
CA HIS A 27 -2.84 11.59 -6.67
C HIS A 27 -2.57 11.08 -8.11
N LYS A 28 -1.52 10.28 -8.32
CA LYS A 28 -1.09 9.75 -9.63
C LYS A 28 -0.86 8.23 -9.55
N TYR A 29 -0.89 7.57 -10.70
CA TYR A 29 -0.41 6.19 -10.79
C TYR A 29 1.08 6.19 -11.16
N PRO A 30 1.88 5.25 -10.61
CA PRO A 30 3.31 5.20 -10.93
C PRO A 30 3.57 4.78 -12.39
N VAL A 31 2.62 4.06 -13.00
CA VAL A 31 2.60 3.73 -14.43
C VAL A 31 1.17 3.88 -14.93
N ASN A 32 0.95 4.74 -15.93
CA ASN A 32 -0.36 5.02 -16.50
C ASN A 32 -0.27 5.05 -18.03
N GLU A 33 -0.61 3.94 -18.67
CA GLU A 33 -0.59 3.80 -20.14
C GLU A 33 -2.02 3.64 -20.67
N GLN A 34 -2.21 3.88 -21.97
CA GLN A 34 -3.55 3.90 -22.58
C GLN A 34 -4.17 2.51 -22.71
N SER A 35 -3.36 1.47 -22.82
CA SER A 35 -3.81 0.08 -22.95
C SER A 35 -3.12 -0.86 -21.94
N PHE A 36 -3.80 -1.97 -21.62
CA PHE A 36 -3.22 -3.03 -20.78
C PHE A 36 -1.93 -3.63 -21.38
N GLU A 37 -1.85 -3.70 -22.72
CA GLU A 37 -0.66 -4.21 -23.39
C GLU A 37 0.54 -3.28 -23.20
N GLU A 38 0.37 -1.98 -23.42
CA GLU A 38 1.42 -0.98 -23.22
C GLU A 38 1.83 -0.89 -21.76
N GLN A 39 0.87 -0.95 -20.83
CA GLN A 39 1.15 -0.96 -19.41
C GLN A 39 1.99 -2.19 -19.02
N GLY A 40 1.63 -3.37 -19.54
CA GLY A 40 2.40 -4.60 -19.34
C GLY A 40 3.80 -4.52 -19.92
N LYS A 41 3.97 -3.97 -21.14
CA LYS A 41 5.28 -3.73 -21.77
C LYS A 41 6.14 -2.81 -20.91
N LYS A 42 5.60 -1.67 -20.48
CA LYS A 42 6.32 -0.68 -19.69
C LYS A 42 6.76 -1.25 -18.33
N ILE A 43 5.85 -1.86 -17.59
CA ILE A 43 6.16 -2.48 -16.29
C ILE A 43 7.23 -3.56 -16.44
N ASN A 44 7.20 -4.38 -17.50
CA ASN A 44 8.19 -5.43 -17.70
C ASN A 44 9.57 -4.90 -18.14
N GLN A 45 9.68 -3.68 -18.66
CA GLN A 45 10.95 -3.02 -18.99
C GLN A 45 11.55 -2.26 -17.79
N MET A 46 10.72 -1.89 -16.82
CA MET A 46 11.14 -1.21 -15.60
C MET A 46 11.81 -2.18 -14.62
N LYS A 47 12.82 -1.69 -13.89
CA LYS A 47 13.45 -2.45 -12.80
C LYS A 47 12.69 -2.30 -11.48
N SER A 48 12.15 -1.11 -11.23
CA SER A 48 11.46 -0.73 -10.00
C SER A 48 10.57 0.49 -10.27
N ILE A 49 9.72 0.83 -9.30
CA ILE A 49 9.04 2.13 -9.25
C ILE A 49 9.96 3.14 -8.57
N ASP A 50 10.13 4.30 -9.19
CA ASP A 50 10.92 5.39 -8.61
C ASP A 50 10.15 6.15 -7.54
N ARG A 51 10.89 6.71 -6.58
CA ARG A 51 10.34 7.53 -5.52
C ARG A 51 9.80 8.84 -6.09
N PRO A 52 8.51 9.14 -5.95
CA PRO A 52 7.95 10.42 -6.35
C PRO A 52 8.39 11.52 -5.38
N ALA A 53 8.49 12.76 -5.87
CA ALA A 53 8.92 13.91 -5.06
C ALA A 53 7.94 14.23 -3.92
N GLU A 54 6.66 13.87 -4.09
CA GLU A 54 5.59 14.04 -3.10
C GLU A 54 5.83 13.20 -1.83
N ILE A 55 6.60 12.10 -1.91
CA ILE A 55 6.89 11.25 -0.75
C ILE A 55 8.24 11.65 -0.17
N THR A 56 8.25 12.49 0.87
CA THR A 56 9.46 12.95 1.57
C THR A 56 9.82 12.10 2.79
N ASP A 57 8.84 11.40 3.37
CA ASP A 57 9.06 10.48 4.48
C ASP A 57 9.80 9.21 4.03
N ASN A 58 10.91 8.91 4.71
CA ASN A 58 11.78 7.78 4.39
C ASN A 58 11.21 6.44 4.85
N LEU A 59 10.47 6.39 5.97
CA LEU A 59 9.84 5.17 6.47
C LEU A 59 8.66 4.77 5.59
N LEU A 60 7.86 5.74 5.16
CA LEU A 60 6.78 5.56 4.19
C LEU A 60 7.31 5.02 2.87
N TRP A 61 8.36 5.65 2.32
CA TRP A 61 8.95 5.16 1.08
C TRP A 61 9.58 3.78 1.24
N ASN A 62 10.24 3.52 2.37
CA ASN A 62 10.83 2.20 2.64
C ASN A 62 9.76 1.10 2.66
N LEU A 63 8.60 1.34 3.29
CA LEU A 63 7.46 0.43 3.24
C LEU A 63 6.92 0.27 1.81
N LEU A 64 6.60 1.38 1.14
CA LEU A 64 6.00 1.37 -0.20
C LEU A 64 6.89 0.67 -1.22
N SER A 65 8.20 0.90 -1.18
CA SER A 65 9.15 0.26 -2.10
C SER A 65 9.15 -1.27 -1.95
N GLN A 66 8.95 -1.79 -0.73
CA GLN A 66 8.85 -3.23 -0.47
C GLN A 66 7.49 -3.82 -0.87
N MET A 67 6.41 -3.03 -0.81
CA MET A 67 5.08 -3.42 -1.33
C MET A 67 5.05 -3.43 -2.86
N LEU A 68 5.72 -2.46 -3.49
CA LEU A 68 5.80 -2.27 -4.95
C LEU A 68 6.90 -3.09 -5.64
N GLU A 69 7.57 -3.98 -4.89
CA GLU A 69 8.57 -4.90 -5.45
C GLU A 69 7.94 -5.79 -6.54
N PHE A 70 8.60 -5.87 -7.70
CA PHE A 70 8.10 -6.58 -8.87
C PHE A 70 8.27 -8.10 -8.76
N ASP A 71 9.28 -8.56 -8.03
CA ASP A 71 9.47 -9.98 -7.68
C ASP A 71 8.58 -10.36 -6.48
N PRO A 72 7.50 -11.15 -6.68
CA PRO A 72 6.59 -11.50 -5.59
C PRO A 72 7.26 -12.25 -4.43
N ASN A 73 8.39 -12.92 -4.68
CA ASN A 73 9.14 -13.62 -3.64
C ASN A 73 9.88 -12.66 -2.71
N LYS A 74 10.30 -11.50 -3.21
CA LYS A 74 10.98 -10.45 -2.44
C LYS A 74 10.02 -9.41 -1.85
N ARG A 75 8.80 -9.33 -2.40
CA ARG A 75 7.74 -8.44 -1.91
C ARG A 75 7.39 -8.75 -0.46
N ILE A 76 7.19 -7.72 0.36
CA ILE A 76 6.79 -7.87 1.76
C ILE A 76 5.45 -8.63 1.89
N ILE A 77 5.26 -9.41 2.97
CA ILE A 77 3.96 -10.00 3.32
C ILE A 77 3.13 -9.03 4.17
N ALA A 78 1.82 -9.26 4.24
CA ALA A 78 0.91 -8.45 5.06
C ALA A 78 1.36 -8.33 6.53
N PHE A 79 1.80 -9.45 7.12
CA PHE A 79 2.25 -9.51 8.51
C PHE A 79 3.45 -8.57 8.76
N ASP A 80 4.50 -8.71 7.96
CA ASP A 80 5.71 -7.88 8.06
C ASP A 80 5.41 -6.40 7.76
N ALA A 81 4.51 -6.13 6.81
CA ALA A 81 4.08 -4.77 6.49
C ALA A 81 3.35 -4.11 7.68
N LEU A 82 2.52 -4.86 8.41
CA LEU A 82 1.77 -4.37 9.56
C LEU A 82 2.68 -3.99 10.74
N ILE A 83 3.79 -4.70 10.93
CA ILE A 83 4.75 -4.43 12.01
C ILE A 83 5.90 -3.49 11.59
N HIS A 84 5.87 -3.00 10.34
CA HIS A 84 6.90 -2.11 9.81
C HIS A 84 7.02 -0.83 10.65
N SER A 85 8.23 -0.28 10.77
CA SER A 85 8.51 0.93 11.58
C SER A 85 7.69 2.15 11.19
N TYR A 86 7.18 2.20 9.96
CA TYR A 86 6.24 3.24 9.52
C TYR A 86 4.92 3.24 10.32
N PHE A 87 4.47 2.07 10.81
CA PHE A 87 3.25 1.96 11.62
C PHE A 87 3.51 1.81 13.13
N THR A 88 4.75 1.48 13.52
CA THR A 88 5.07 1.10 14.90
C THR A 88 6.06 2.04 15.61
N ASN A 89 6.59 3.05 14.92
CA ASN A 89 7.42 4.05 15.58
C ASN A 89 6.58 5.01 16.45
N PRO A 90 7.19 5.67 17.45
CA PRO A 90 6.49 6.64 18.30
C PRO A 90 5.79 7.76 17.52
N GLU A 91 6.39 8.20 16.41
CA GLU A 91 5.82 9.26 15.57
C GLU A 91 4.48 8.85 14.94
N ALA A 92 4.33 7.60 14.48
CA ALA A 92 3.06 7.12 13.93
C ALA A 92 1.92 7.18 14.95
N TYR A 93 2.19 6.93 16.23
CA TYR A 93 1.18 7.07 17.29
C TYR A 93 0.85 8.53 17.58
N ALA A 94 1.83 9.43 17.45
CA ALA A 94 1.64 10.86 17.65
C ALA A 94 0.85 11.52 16.50
N ASP A 95 0.93 10.98 15.28
CA ASP A 95 0.22 11.47 14.10
C ASP A 95 -1.29 11.17 14.12
N ILE A 96 -1.74 10.25 14.96
CA ILE A 96 -3.16 9.93 15.12
C ILE A 96 -3.82 11.00 16.00
N SER A 97 -4.63 11.85 15.38
CA SER A 97 -5.44 12.84 16.11
C SER A 97 -6.46 12.18 17.04
N GLU A 98 -6.87 12.90 18.08
CA GLU A 98 -7.90 12.44 19.01
C GLU A 98 -9.23 12.15 18.27
N GLU A 99 -9.57 12.94 17.26
CA GLU A 99 -10.74 12.72 16.42
C GLU A 99 -10.66 11.41 15.64
N GLN A 100 -9.51 11.12 15.01
CA GLN A 100 -9.28 9.86 14.30
C GLN A 100 -9.37 8.67 15.25
N PHE A 101 -8.78 8.78 16.45
CA PHE A 101 -8.85 7.73 17.47
C PHE A 101 -10.30 7.47 17.93
N LYS A 102 -11.07 8.54 18.22
CA LYS A 102 -12.48 8.44 18.60
C LYS A 102 -13.31 7.82 17.49
N LEU A 103 -13.09 8.23 16.23
CA LEU A 103 -13.81 7.70 15.08
C LEU A 103 -13.53 6.19 14.90
N ALA A 104 -12.26 5.78 14.98
CA ALA A 104 -11.88 4.37 14.91
C ALA A 104 -12.50 3.56 16.07
N SER A 105 -12.48 4.11 17.29
CA SER A 105 -13.07 3.46 18.48
C SER A 105 -14.58 3.26 18.34
N LYS A 106 -15.31 4.25 17.78
CA LYS A 106 -16.74 4.11 17.47
C LYS A 106 -17.00 2.99 16.46
N ALA A 107 -16.16 2.87 15.43
CA ALA A 107 -16.30 1.82 14.42
C ALA A 107 -16.16 0.42 15.04
N VAL A 108 -15.16 0.22 15.91
CA VAL A 108 -14.96 -1.05 16.64
C VAL A 108 -16.14 -1.36 17.55
N GLN A 109 -16.67 -0.37 18.27
CA GLN A 109 -17.84 -0.57 19.13
C GLN A 109 -19.09 -0.92 18.32
N ALA A 110 -19.30 -0.28 17.17
CA ALA A 110 -20.41 -0.60 16.27
C ALA A 110 -20.31 -2.05 15.78
N GLU A 111 -19.12 -2.47 15.34
CA GLU A 111 -18.87 -3.85 14.90
C GLU A 111 -19.15 -4.88 16.02
N LEU A 112 -18.68 -4.63 17.24
CA LEU A 112 -18.95 -5.48 18.41
C LEU A 112 -20.44 -5.54 18.77
N ALA A 113 -21.18 -4.47 18.50
CA ALA A 113 -22.64 -4.40 18.69
C ALA A 113 -23.43 -5.04 17.52
N GLY A 114 -22.75 -5.60 16.51
CA GLY A 114 -23.37 -6.17 15.31
C GLY A 114 -23.92 -5.12 14.34
N ASN A 115 -23.48 -3.85 14.47
CA ASN A 115 -23.91 -2.74 13.63
C ASN A 115 -22.79 -2.34 12.66
N HIS A 116 -23.05 -2.41 11.36
CA HIS A 116 -22.05 -2.17 10.32
C HIS A 116 -21.97 -0.71 9.84
N PHE A 117 -22.64 0.22 10.55
CA PHE A 117 -22.66 1.64 10.21
C PHE A 117 -22.13 2.48 11.38
N ILE A 118 -21.27 3.45 11.05
CA ILE A 118 -20.79 4.47 11.99
C ILE A 118 -21.74 5.67 11.88
N GLN A 119 -22.43 6.02 12.98
CA GLN A 119 -23.26 7.24 13.06
C GLN A 119 -22.48 8.44 13.62
#